data_AF-A0A9N9NH94-F1
#
_entry.id   AF-A0A9N9NH94-F1
#
_cell.length_a   1.000
_cell.length_b   1.000
_cell.length_c   1.000
_cell.angle_alpha   90.00
_cell.angle_beta   90.00
_cell.angle_gamma   90.00
#
_symmetry.space_group_name_H-M   'P 1'
#
loop_
_entity.id
_entity.type
_entity.pdbx_description
1 polymer ?
#
loop_
_entity_poly.entity_id
_entity_poly.type
_entity_poly.pdbx_seq_one_letter_code
_entity_poly.pdbx_strand_id
1 'polypeptide(L)' 'SGVHPNVIKAIRKADQIKRVIFIACDAEAAKANFINLCRPSSNSFVGKPFTPKKALPFDLFPHTLHCELLLSFER' A
#
# COMPACT_ATOMS: atom_id res chain seq x y z
N SER A 1 -12.60 1.52 -3.28
CA SER A 1 -11.77 2.66 -3.70
C SER A 1 -10.54 2.74 -2.82
N GLY A 2 -9.34 2.67 -3.40
CA GLY A 2 -8.10 2.77 -2.63
C GLY A 2 -7.78 4.21 -2.19
N VAL A 3 -6.53 4.41 -1.74
CA VAL A 3 -6.01 5.72 -1.34
C VAL A 3 -5.79 6.60 -2.58
N HIS A 4 -6.05 7.91 -2.46
CA HIS A 4 -5.87 8.85 -3.57
C HIS A 4 -4.41 8.83 -4.10
N PRO A 5 -4.17 8.82 -5.42
CA PRO A 5 -2.82 8.68 -6.00
C PRO A 5 -1.80 9.71 -5.51
N ASN A 6 -2.23 10.94 -5.21
CA ASN A 6 -1.33 11.99 -4.69
C ASN A 6 -0.76 11.66 -3.31
N VAL A 7 -1.50 10.93 -2.47
CA VAL A 7 -0.99 10.47 -1.16
C VAL A 7 0.11 9.44 -1.37
N ILE A 8 -0.08 8.50 -2.29
CA ILE A 8 0.96 7.51 -2.64
C ILE A 8 2.22 8.21 -3.16
N LYS A 9 2.08 9.21 -4.04
CA LYS A 9 3.21 10.01 -4.53
C LYS A 9 3.91 10.78 -3.40
N ALA A 10 3.15 11.37 -2.48
CA ALA A 10 3.72 12.07 -1.33
C ALA A 10 4.53 11.12 -0.42
N ILE A 11 3.99 9.94 -0.11
CA ILE A 11 4.68 8.89 0.65
C ILE A 11 5.95 8.42 -0.07
N ARG A 12 5.89 8.21 -1.39
CA ARG A 12 7.06 7.84 -2.21
C ARG A 12 8.16 8.90 -2.14
N LYS A 13 7.80 10.19 -2.19
CA LYS A 13 8.74 11.33 -2.15
C LYS A 13 9.36 11.58 -0.76
N ALA A 14 8.67 11.19 0.31
CA ALA A 14 9.11 11.47 1.69
C ALA A 14 10.19 10.50 2.17
N ASP A 15 11.46 10.73 1.81
CA ASP A 15 12.59 9.82 2.07
C ASP A 15 12.80 9.39 3.54
N GLN A 16 12.28 10.15 4.50
CA GLN A 16 12.26 9.79 5.92
C GLN A 16 11.31 8.62 6.26
N ILE A 17 10.29 8.38 5.43
CA ILE A 17 9.36 7.25 5.61
C ILE A 17 10.04 5.98 5.09
N LYS A 18 10.46 5.11 6.01
CA LYS A 18 11.11 3.83 5.70
C LYS A 18 10.18 2.63 5.75
N ARG A 19 9.05 2.75 6.45
CA ARG A 19 8.04 1.70 6.59
C ARG A 19 6.64 2.29 6.42
N VAL A 20 5.78 1.57 5.69
CA VAL A 20 4.38 1.89 5.50
C VAL A 20 3.55 0.66 5.82
N ILE A 21 2.53 0.82 6.67
CA ILE A 21 1.49 -0.17 6.87
C ILE A 21 0.25 0.30 6.12
N PHE A 22 -0.26 -0.55 5.23
CA PHE A 22 -1.47 -0.30 4.46
C PHE A 22 -2.56 -1.28 4.91
N ILE A 23 -3.73 -0.78 5.27
CA ILE A 23 -4.90 -1.59 5.65
C ILE A 23 -5.96 -1.38 4.56
N ALA A 24 -6.46 -2.47 3.98
CA ALA A 24 -7.41 -2.44 2.87
C ALA A 24 -8.62 -3.34 3.16
N CYS A 25 -9.81 -2.75 3.13
CA CYS A 25 -11.08 -3.48 3.21
C CYS A 25 -11.46 -4.19 1.90
N ASP A 26 -10.94 -3.67 0.79
CA ASP A 26 -11.02 -4.27 -0.54
C ASP A 26 -9.62 -4.24 -1.16
N ALA A 27 -8.93 -5.38 -1.07
CA ALA A 27 -7.57 -5.53 -1.57
C ALA A 27 -7.49 -5.40 -3.11
N GLU A 28 -8.53 -5.81 -3.84
CA GLU A 28 -8.52 -5.74 -5.31
C GLU A 28 -8.68 -4.29 -5.76
N ALA A 29 -9.55 -3.52 -5.12
CA ALA A 29 -9.67 -2.08 -5.38
C ALA A 29 -8.41 -1.29 -4.97
N ALA A 30 -7.63 -1.76 -4.00
CA ALA A 30 -6.40 -1.12 -3.53
C ALA A 30 -5.12 -1.56 -4.28
N LYS A 31 -5.20 -2.57 -5.14
CA LYS A 31 -4.07 -3.15 -5.89
C LYS A 31 -3.20 -2.13 -6.61
N ALA A 32 -3.83 -1.12 -7.23
CA ALA A 32 -3.11 -0.03 -7.89
C ALA A 32 -2.23 0.79 -6.92
N ASN A 33 -2.66 0.97 -5.67
CA ASN A 33 -1.85 1.63 -4.65
C ASN A 33 -0.61 0.80 -4.30
N PHE A 34 -0.76 -0.52 -4.15
CA PHE A 34 0.36 -1.42 -3.84
C PHE A 34 1.42 -1.37 -4.94
N ILE A 35 0.99 -1.43 -6.20
CA ILE A 35 1.90 -1.31 -7.35
C ILE A 35 2.61 0.04 -7.35
N ASN A 36 1.87 1.13 -7.12
CA ASN A 36 2.43 2.48 -7.12
C ASN A 36 3.41 2.75 -5.97
N LEU A 37 3.26 2.03 -4.84
CA LEU A 37 4.24 2.06 -3.75
C LEU A 37 5.56 1.37 -4.12
N CYS A 38 5.50 0.33 -4.95
CA CYS A 38 6.64 -0.55 -5.23
C CYS A 38 7.33 -0.31 -6.57
N ARG A 39 6.67 0.38 -7.50
CA ARG A 39 7.20 0.57 -8.86
C ARG A 39 8.51 1.36 -8.88
N PRO A 40 9.41 1.06 -9.85
CA PRO A 40 10.65 1.81 -10.05
C PRO A 40 10.42 3.32 -10.15
N SER A 41 11.42 4.08 -9.74
CA SER A 41 11.37 5.53 -9.75
C SER A 41 11.25 6.08 -11.17
N SER A 42 10.44 7.12 -11.33
CA SER A 42 10.21 7.83 -12.59
C SER A 42 9.81 9.27 -12.34
N ASN A 43 9.65 10.09 -13.39
CA ASN A 43 9.13 11.46 -13.25
C ASN A 43 7.76 11.51 -12.57
N SER A 44 6.94 10.45 -12.70
CA SER A 44 5.62 10.38 -12.07
C SER A 44 5.64 9.78 -10.66
N PHE A 45 6.71 9.07 -10.28
CA PHE A 45 6.90 8.42 -8.98
C PHE A 45 8.33 8.62 -8.48
N VAL A 46 8.53 9.73 -7.78
CA VAL A 46 9.84 10.15 -7.24
C VAL A 46 10.14 9.46 -5.90
N GLY A 47 11.42 9.23 -5.60
CA GLY A 47 11.92 8.64 -4.35
C GLY A 47 12.16 7.12 -4.46
N LYS A 48 12.80 6.50 -3.46
CA LYS A 48 13.13 5.06 -3.49
C LYS A 48 11.88 4.18 -3.36
N PRO A 49 11.67 3.16 -4.23
CA PRO A 49 10.50 2.28 -4.17
C PRO A 49 10.45 1.50 -2.86
N PHE A 50 9.25 1.18 -2.41
CA PHE A 50 9.07 0.23 -1.32
C PHE A 50 9.06 -1.21 -1.83
N THR A 51 9.32 -2.15 -0.94
CA THR A 51 9.23 -3.58 -1.17
C THR A 51 8.20 -4.16 -0.20
N PRO A 52 7.24 -4.97 -0.65
CA PRO A 52 6.32 -5.65 0.25
C PRO A 52 7.10 -6.66 1.11
N LYS A 53 6.83 -6.68 2.41
CA LYS A 53 7.50 -7.55 3.39
C LYS A 53 6.55 -8.56 4.01
N LYS A 54 5.33 -8.14 4.33
CA LYS A 54 4.32 -8.99 4.96
C LYS A 54 2.94 -8.63 4.42
N ALA A 55 2.10 -9.66 4.29
CA ALA A 55 0.69 -9.54 3.96
C ALA A 55 -0.07 -10.44 4.95
N LEU A 56 -1.03 -9.88 5.68
CA LEU A 56 -1.78 -10.60 6.70
C LEU A 56 -3.28 -10.30 6.54
N PRO A 57 -4.13 -11.32 6.33
CA PRO A 57 -5.57 -11.16 6.36
C PRO A 57 -6.07 -11.06 7.80
N PHE A 58 -7.12 -10.26 8.01
CA PHE A 58 -7.82 -10.10 9.29
C PHE A 58 -9.32 -10.26 9.05
N ASP A 59 -9.92 -11.26 9.69
CA ASP A 59 -11.36 -11.41 9.74
C ASP A 59 -11.90 -10.53 10.88
N LEU A 60 -12.40 -9.35 10.53
CA LEU A 60 -13.09 -8.45 11.45
C LEU A 60 -14.61 -8.62 11.40
N PHE A 61 -15.12 -9.45 10.48
CA PHE A 61 -16.54 -9.59 10.20
C PHE A 61 -16.90 -11.07 10.07
N PRO A 62 -16.89 -11.83 11.18
CA PRO A 62 -17.24 -13.24 11.16
C PRO A 62 -18.60 -13.48 10.50
N HIS A 63 -18.70 -14.59 9.77
CA HIS A 63 -19.91 -14.96 9.00
C HIS A 63 -20.22 -14.05 7.81
N THR A 64 -19.28 -13.22 7.37
CA THR A 64 -19.34 -12.49 6.10
C THR A 64 -18.21 -12.94 5.17
N LEU A 65 -18.24 -12.49 3.91
CA LEU A 65 -17.11 -12.65 2.99
C LEU A 65 -16.08 -11.50 3.09
N HIS A 66 -16.29 -10.53 3.98
CA HIS A 66 -15.39 -9.38 4.11
C HIS A 66 -14.14 -9.78 4.89
N CYS A 67 -12.99 -9.35 4.39
CA CYS A 67 -11.70 -9.58 5.03
C CYS A 67 -10.83 -8.33 4.84
N GLU A 68 -10.24 -7.84 5.91
CA GLU A 68 -9.30 -6.73 5.87
C GLU A 68 -7.89 -7.27 5.58
N LEU A 69 -7.17 -6.65 4.65
CA LEU A 69 -5.79 -7.00 4.35
C LEU A 69 -4.83 -5.95 4.90
N LEU A 70 -3.88 -6.38 5.73
CA LEU A 70 -2.75 -5.57 6.15
C LEU A 70 -1.51 -5.92 5.32
N LEU A 71 -0.88 -4.90 4.73
CA LEU A 71 0.37 -5.02 3.99
C LEU A 71 1.44 -4.12 4.61
N SER A 72 2.62 -4.70 4.87
CA SER A 72 3.80 -3.96 5.30
C SER A 72 4.75 -3.76 4.13
N PHE A 73 5.17 -2.52 3.91
CA PHE A 73 6.12 -2.12 2.88
C PHE A 73 7.34 -1.45 3.53
N GLU A 74 8.54 -1.74 3.03
CA GLU A 74 9.81 -1.18 3.54
C GLU A 74 10.76 -0.74 2.43
N ARG A 75 11.68 0.20 2.70
CA ARG A 75 12.70 0.65 1.73
C ARG A 75 14.01 1.12 2.36
#